data_AF-A0A6N8FEV1-F1
#
_entry.id   AF-A0A6N8FEV1-F1
#
_cell.length_a   1.000
_cell.length_b   1.000
_cell.length_c   1.000
_cell.angle_alpha   90.00
_cell.angle_beta   90.00
_cell.angle_gamma   90.00
#
_symmetry.space_group_name_H-M   'P 1'
#
loop_
_entity.id
_entity.type
_entity.pdbx_description
1 polymer ?
#
loop_
_entity_poly.entity_id
_entity_poly.type
_entity_poly.pdbx_seq_one_letter_code
_entity_poly.pdbx_strand_id
1 'polypeptide(L)'
;MKNKAIYLKVTNDMFWVQLFWAFGVMGVMLIIQIGKLILGINQGNAPDNFYSTFFVVANFFTFIIGIISASFLPYFVGNGVTRKDYFRGATLASIGLAVILPIIALVISVLTQFILKQVASVTFKEPNFDAFSSDSNLIGDIIQFLILTPYVNPESNLMLALGIFSLNILMYYLAGWLIGVAFYRFHTVIGLGFILISVTILTLENVLIRNTLNLPIHDNFSFIDLPVTIAVPVIVLIVLLVLWTIRSLTKNVTIKM
;
A
#
# COMPACT_ATOMS: atom_id res chain seq x y z
N MET A 1 -34.61 0.52 20.72
CA MET A 1 -34.03 0.94 19.43
C MET A 1 -32.60 0.40 19.35
N LYS A 2 -32.28 -0.51 18.43
CA LYS A 2 -30.91 -1.06 18.30
C LYS A 2 -29.97 0.09 17.92
N ASN A 3 -29.02 0.38 18.80
CA ASN A 3 -28.01 1.41 18.60
C ASN A 3 -27.22 1.05 17.33
N LYS A 4 -27.46 1.77 16.23
CA LYS A 4 -26.83 1.49 14.94
C LYS A 4 -25.32 1.66 15.13
N ALA A 5 -24.53 0.67 14.70
CA ALA A 5 -23.08 0.70 14.84
C ALA A 5 -22.49 1.92 14.12
N ILE A 6 -22.18 2.97 14.89
CA ILE A 6 -21.64 4.25 14.37
C ILE A 6 -20.34 4.02 13.60
N TYR A 7 -19.51 3.06 14.05
CA TYR A 7 -18.25 2.71 13.38
C TYR A 7 -18.44 2.23 11.92
N LEU A 8 -19.55 1.55 11.59
CA LEU A 8 -19.82 1.10 10.21
C LEU A 8 -20.12 2.27 9.29
N LYS A 9 -20.75 3.32 9.81
CA LYS A 9 -20.99 4.55 9.05
C LYS A 9 -19.66 5.24 8.73
N VAL A 10 -18.77 5.34 9.72
CA VAL A 10 -17.42 5.89 9.53
C VAL A 10 -16.63 5.06 8.51
N THR A 11 -16.68 3.73 8.59
CA THR A 11 -16.05 2.84 7.60
C THR A 11 -16.54 3.17 6.20
N ASN A 12 -17.85 3.22 5.99
CA ASN A 12 -18.43 3.48 4.69
C ASN A 12 -18.03 4.87 4.15
N ASP A 13 -18.15 5.91 4.98
CA ASP A 13 -17.84 7.27 4.57
C ASP A 13 -16.36 7.43 4.21
N MET A 14 -15.44 6.90 5.03
CA MET A 14 -14.00 6.92 4.73
C MET A 14 -13.65 6.09 3.49
N PHE A 15 -14.21 4.88 3.40
CA PHE A 15 -13.95 3.96 2.30
C PHE A 15 -14.33 4.59 0.95
N TRP A 16 -15.53 5.17 0.83
CA TRP A 16 -15.98 5.77 -0.43
C TRP A 16 -15.17 6.99 -0.84
N VAL A 17 -14.82 7.87 0.10
CA VAL A 17 -13.98 9.04 -0.19
C VAL A 17 -12.61 8.59 -0.71
N GLN A 18 -11.97 7.64 -0.02
CA GLN A 18 -10.66 7.14 -0.39
C GLN A 18 -10.70 6.35 -1.71
N LEU A 19 -11.77 5.58 -1.96
CA LEU A 19 -11.98 4.86 -3.21
C LEU A 19 -12.22 5.81 -4.39
N PHE A 20 -12.95 6.92 -4.18
CA PHE A 20 -13.16 7.93 -5.21
C PHE A 20 -11.83 8.58 -5.64
N TRP A 21 -10.95 8.89 -4.68
CA TRP A 21 -9.59 9.35 -5.00
C TRP A 21 -8.79 8.29 -5.74
N ALA A 22 -8.94 7.02 -5.37
CA ALA A 22 -8.27 5.92 -6.03
C ALA A 22 -8.70 5.77 -7.48
N PHE A 23 -10.00 5.91 -7.78
CA PHE A 23 -10.51 5.92 -9.15
C PHE A 23 -9.90 7.05 -9.99
N GLY A 24 -9.72 8.24 -9.40
CA GLY A 24 -9.02 9.35 -10.06
C GLY A 24 -7.59 8.98 -10.46
N VAL A 25 -6.82 8.42 -9.52
CA VAL A 25 -5.44 7.97 -9.79
C VAL A 25 -5.40 6.84 -10.82
N MET A 26 -6.26 5.83 -10.69
CA MET A 26 -6.35 4.72 -11.64
C MET A 26 -6.72 5.19 -13.04
N GLY A 27 -7.61 6.17 -13.16
CA GLY A 27 -8.01 6.77 -14.43
C GLY A 27 -6.84 7.47 -15.13
N VAL A 28 -6.06 8.28 -14.40
CA VAL A 28 -4.85 8.93 -14.94
C VAL A 28 -3.83 7.88 -15.39
N MET A 29 -3.62 6.84 -14.59
CA MET A 29 -2.69 5.75 -14.93
C MET A 29 -3.12 4.99 -16.19
N LEU A 30 -4.43 4.77 -16.36
CA LEU A 30 -4.98 4.12 -17.55
C LEU A 30 -4.74 4.96 -18.80
N ILE A 31 -4.93 6.29 -18.72
CA ILE A 31 -4.64 7.20 -19.84
C ILE A 31 -3.15 7.14 -20.20
N ILE A 32 -2.25 7.19 -19.21
CA ILE A 32 -0.80 7.08 -19.44
C ILE A 32 -0.46 5.75 -20.11
N GLN A 33 -1.09 4.65 -19.67
CA GLN A 33 -0.86 3.32 -20.23
C GLN A 33 -1.30 3.23 -21.70
N ILE A 34 -2.47 3.80 -22.04
CA ILE A 34 -2.93 3.90 -23.43
C ILE A 34 -1.95 4.75 -24.25
N GLY A 35 -1.48 5.87 -23.71
CA GLY A 35 -0.49 6.72 -24.38
C GLY A 35 0.83 5.98 -24.68
N LYS A 36 1.36 5.25 -23.69
CA LYS A 36 2.54 4.39 -23.86
C LYS A 36 2.31 3.32 -24.92
N LEU A 37 1.10 2.77 -25.01
CA LEU A 37 0.77 1.78 -26.01
C LEU A 37 0.82 2.35 -27.43
N ILE A 38 0.19 3.51 -27.66
CA ILE A 38 0.18 4.18 -28.96
C ILE A 38 1.62 4.50 -29.41
N LEU A 39 2.46 4.97 -28.49
CA LEU A 39 3.86 5.27 -28.76
C LEU A 39 4.72 4.01 -28.94
N GLY A 40 4.44 2.95 -28.18
CA GLY A 40 5.17 1.69 -28.17
C GLY A 40 5.06 0.91 -29.49
N ILE A 41 3.93 1.03 -30.19
CA ILE A 41 3.75 0.49 -31.56
C ILE A 41 4.84 1.03 -32.51
N ASN A 42 5.29 2.29 -32.32
CA ASN A 42 6.29 2.92 -33.18
C ASN A 42 7.75 2.61 -32.78
N GLN A 43 7.99 2.23 -31.53
CA GLN A 43 9.34 2.04 -30.98
C GLN A 43 9.71 0.58 -30.73
N GLY A 44 8.81 -0.37 -30.97
CA GLY A 44 9.05 -1.82 -30.76
C GLY A 44 9.20 -2.22 -29.28
N ASN A 45 8.94 -1.30 -28.34
CA ASN A 45 9.00 -1.57 -26.92
C ASN A 45 7.65 -2.10 -26.44
N ALA A 46 7.65 -3.34 -25.93
CA ALA A 46 6.51 -3.93 -25.24
C ALA A 46 6.21 -3.12 -23.96
N PRO A 47 5.00 -2.55 -23.83
CA PRO A 47 4.62 -1.85 -22.61
C PRO A 47 4.46 -2.84 -21.43
N ASP A 48 4.72 -2.37 -20.21
CA ASP A 48 4.46 -3.14 -18.98
C ASP A 48 2.96 -3.37 -18.79
N ASN A 49 2.57 -4.35 -17.99
CA ASN A 49 1.15 -4.56 -17.67
C ASN A 49 0.59 -3.43 -16.78
N PHE A 50 -0.70 -3.13 -16.87
CA PHE A 50 -1.36 -2.15 -16.00
C PHE A 50 -1.23 -2.55 -14.53
N TYR A 51 -1.35 -3.84 -14.21
CA TYR A 51 -1.28 -4.33 -12.84
C TYR A 51 0.08 -4.04 -12.19
N SER A 52 1.18 -4.30 -12.89
CA SER A 52 2.54 -4.02 -12.38
C SER A 52 2.82 -2.53 -12.28
N THR A 53 2.33 -1.74 -13.24
CA THR A 53 2.49 -0.28 -13.22
C THR A 53 1.71 0.35 -12.07
N PHE A 54 0.47 -0.10 -11.85
CA PHE A 54 -0.37 0.38 -10.75
C PHE A 54 0.13 -0.10 -9.39
N PHE A 55 0.74 -1.29 -9.30
CA PHE A 55 1.32 -1.81 -8.06
C PHE A 55 2.29 -0.82 -7.41
N VAL A 56 3.24 -0.28 -8.18
CA VAL A 56 4.20 0.72 -7.69
C VAL A 56 3.49 2.00 -7.25
N VAL A 57 2.57 2.52 -8.06
CA VAL A 57 1.87 3.79 -7.78
C VAL A 57 0.93 3.66 -6.59
N ALA A 58 0.28 2.51 -6.42
CA ALA A 58 -0.62 2.24 -5.32
C ALA A 58 0.07 2.36 -3.97
N ASN A 59 1.32 1.91 -3.84
CA ASN A 59 2.08 2.01 -2.59
C ASN A 59 2.24 3.48 -2.12
N PHE A 60 2.63 4.38 -3.02
CA PHE A 60 2.74 5.80 -2.69
C PHE A 60 1.39 6.44 -2.41
N PHE A 61 0.40 6.12 -3.24
CA PHE A 61 -0.95 6.67 -3.11
C PHE A 61 -1.59 6.28 -1.77
N THR A 62 -1.51 4.99 -1.38
CA THR A 62 -2.10 4.49 -0.14
C THR A 62 -1.35 4.99 1.08
N PHE A 63 -0.03 5.19 0.97
CA PHE A 63 0.76 5.88 1.98
C PHE A 63 0.28 7.31 2.22
N ILE A 64 0.08 8.09 1.16
CA ILE A 64 -0.43 9.47 1.26
C ILE A 64 -1.83 9.49 1.89
N ILE A 65 -2.74 8.61 1.44
CA ILE A 65 -4.08 8.51 2.04
C ILE A 65 -4.01 8.12 3.52
N GLY A 66 -3.09 7.22 3.88
CA GLY A 66 -2.82 6.85 5.26
C GLY A 66 -2.50 8.09 6.11
N ILE A 67 -1.59 8.96 5.64
CA ILE A 67 -1.25 10.21 6.34
C ILE A 67 -2.50 11.09 6.51
N ILE A 68 -3.27 11.27 5.44
CA ILE A 68 -4.48 12.10 5.44
C ILE A 68 -5.56 11.53 6.37
N SER A 69 -5.60 10.21 6.57
CA SER A 69 -6.57 9.53 7.42
C SER A 69 -6.64 10.15 8.82
N ALA A 70 -5.50 10.54 9.39
CA ALA A 70 -5.43 11.19 10.70
C ALA A 70 -6.20 12.52 10.76
N SER A 71 -6.26 13.26 9.65
CA SER A 71 -7.00 14.53 9.55
C SER A 71 -8.51 14.35 9.55
N PHE A 72 -9.03 13.13 9.35
CA PHE A 72 -10.46 12.85 9.50
C PHE A 72 -10.88 12.68 10.96
N LEU A 73 -9.95 12.42 11.88
CA LEU A 73 -10.26 12.23 13.30
C LEU A 73 -10.99 13.46 13.91
N PRO A 74 -10.50 14.71 13.77
CA PRO A 74 -11.22 15.89 14.26
C PRO A 74 -12.60 16.05 13.63
N TYR A 75 -12.72 15.83 12.32
CA TYR A 75 -13.98 15.96 11.58
C TYR A 75 -15.06 15.00 12.11
N PHE A 76 -14.72 13.73 12.29
CA PHE A 76 -15.68 12.75 12.81
C PHE A 76 -16.02 13.00 14.28
N VAL A 77 -15.03 13.38 15.10
CA VAL A 77 -15.32 13.67 16.52
C VAL A 77 -16.15 14.95 16.69
N GLY A 78 -15.92 15.97 15.86
CA GLY A 78 -16.77 17.17 15.81
C GLY A 78 -18.23 16.84 15.46
N ASN A 79 -18.46 15.78 14.69
CA ASN A 79 -19.80 15.27 14.36
C ASN A 79 -20.34 14.22 15.37
N GLY A 80 -19.76 14.13 16.57
CA GLY A 80 -20.26 13.27 17.65
C GLY A 80 -19.80 11.81 17.62
N VAL A 81 -18.82 11.45 16.78
CA VAL A 81 -18.25 10.10 16.73
C VAL A 81 -17.20 9.93 17.83
N THR A 82 -17.20 8.78 18.53
CA THR A 82 -16.16 8.51 19.53
C THR A 82 -14.82 8.13 18.86
N ARG A 83 -13.69 8.42 19.51
CA ARG A 83 -12.35 8.01 19.04
C ARG A 83 -12.20 6.49 18.89
N LYS A 84 -12.99 5.71 19.64
CA LYS A 84 -13.02 4.25 19.54
C LYS A 84 -13.71 3.80 18.26
N ASP A 85 -14.82 4.44 17.92
CA ASP A 85 -15.57 4.13 16.72
C ASP A 85 -14.85 4.60 15.46
N TYR A 86 -14.16 5.75 15.50
CA TYR A 86 -13.27 6.18 14.41
C TYR A 86 -12.14 5.16 14.17
N PHE A 87 -11.41 4.73 15.20
CA PHE A 87 -10.31 3.78 15.01
C PHE A 87 -10.79 2.45 14.40
N ARG A 88 -11.91 1.91 14.91
CA ARG A 88 -12.52 0.68 14.35
C ARG A 88 -12.98 0.91 12.92
N GLY A 89 -13.58 2.07 12.65
CA GLY A 89 -14.09 2.45 11.34
C GLY A 89 -12.97 2.56 10.30
N ALA A 90 -11.92 3.30 10.64
CA ALA A 90 -10.73 3.51 9.81
C ALA A 90 -9.94 2.21 9.56
N THR A 91 -9.79 1.36 10.59
CA THR A 91 -9.14 0.05 10.42
C THR A 91 -9.90 -0.81 9.41
N LEU A 92 -11.23 -0.91 9.55
CA LEU A 92 -12.05 -1.66 8.59
C LEU A 92 -12.02 -1.05 7.19
N ALA A 93 -11.99 0.28 7.06
CA ALA A 93 -11.87 0.95 5.77
C ALA A 93 -10.53 0.65 5.09
N SER A 94 -9.43 0.67 5.85
CA SER A 94 -8.09 0.33 5.33
C SER A 94 -7.99 -1.12 4.83
N ILE A 95 -8.58 -2.07 5.56
CA ILE A 95 -8.67 -3.47 5.13
C ILE A 95 -9.53 -3.60 3.87
N GLY A 96 -10.65 -2.87 3.81
CA GLY A 96 -11.51 -2.85 2.63
C GLY A 96 -10.78 -2.34 1.38
N LEU A 97 -10.04 -1.24 1.50
CA LEU A 97 -9.23 -0.69 0.39
C LEU A 97 -8.11 -1.64 -0.03
N ALA A 98 -7.42 -2.23 0.94
CA ALA A 98 -6.35 -3.19 0.69
C ALA A 98 -6.82 -4.38 -0.15
N VAL A 99 -8.04 -4.85 0.04
CA VAL A 99 -8.60 -5.96 -0.75
C VAL A 99 -9.17 -5.48 -2.09
N ILE A 100 -9.85 -4.34 -2.11
CA ILE A 100 -10.60 -3.89 -3.29
C ILE A 100 -9.69 -3.31 -4.38
N LEU A 101 -8.65 -2.56 -4.04
CA LEU A 101 -7.76 -1.93 -5.03
C LEU A 101 -7.02 -2.96 -5.92
N PRO A 102 -6.44 -4.05 -5.39
CA PRO A 102 -5.82 -5.09 -6.21
C PRO A 102 -6.81 -5.77 -7.15
N ILE A 103 -8.05 -5.99 -6.68
CA ILE A 103 -9.11 -6.62 -7.50
C ILE A 103 -9.48 -5.70 -8.67
N ILE A 104 -9.69 -4.40 -8.42
CA ILE A 104 -9.99 -3.44 -9.50
C ILE A 104 -8.81 -3.36 -10.48
N ALA A 105 -7.58 -3.33 -9.97
CA ALA A 105 -6.38 -3.29 -10.82
C ALA A 105 -6.25 -4.53 -11.71
N LEU A 106 -6.56 -5.72 -11.18
CA LEU A 106 -6.59 -6.98 -11.92
C LEU A 106 -7.67 -6.94 -13.01
N VAL A 107 -8.89 -6.50 -12.69
CA VAL A 107 -9.98 -6.39 -13.66
C VAL A 107 -9.59 -5.45 -14.81
N ILE A 108 -9.04 -4.27 -14.51
CA ILE A 108 -8.58 -3.32 -15.54
C ILE A 108 -7.45 -3.91 -16.37
N SER A 109 -6.51 -4.62 -15.73
CA SER A 109 -5.40 -5.29 -16.43
C SER A 109 -5.92 -6.35 -17.40
N VAL A 110 -6.82 -7.24 -16.97
CA VAL A 110 -7.42 -8.27 -17.83
C VAL A 110 -8.19 -7.65 -18.99
N LEU A 111 -8.99 -6.61 -18.73
CA LEU A 111 -9.71 -5.89 -19.78
C LEU A 111 -8.74 -5.24 -20.79
N THR A 112 -7.67 -4.62 -20.30
CA THR A 112 -6.65 -3.99 -21.15
C THR A 112 -5.95 -5.03 -22.01
N GLN A 113 -5.50 -6.14 -21.42
CA GLN A 113 -4.87 -7.25 -22.14
C GLN A 113 -5.82 -7.86 -23.20
N PHE A 114 -7.10 -8.01 -22.87
CA PHE A 114 -8.10 -8.54 -23.79
C PHE A 114 -8.29 -7.65 -25.02
N ILE A 115 -8.44 -6.33 -24.81
CA ILE A 115 -8.57 -5.36 -25.90
C ILE A 115 -7.32 -5.39 -26.79
N LEU A 116 -6.13 -5.49 -26.19
CA LEU A 116 -4.87 -5.42 -26.92
C LEU A 116 -4.59 -6.66 -27.74
N LYS A 117 -4.82 -7.86 -27.20
CA LYS A 117 -4.69 -9.12 -27.96
C LYS A 117 -5.52 -9.11 -29.26
N GLN A 118 -6.63 -8.37 -29.29
CA GLN A 118 -7.49 -8.24 -30.47
C GLN A 118 -7.04 -7.15 -31.45
N VAL A 119 -6.33 -6.12 -30.98
CA VAL A 119 -5.99 -4.94 -31.79
C VAL A 119 -4.55 -4.97 -32.29
N ALA A 120 -3.61 -5.39 -31.46
CA ALA A 120 -2.19 -5.42 -31.78
C ALA A 120 -1.59 -6.64 -31.08
N SER A 121 -1.00 -7.58 -31.83
CA SER A 121 -0.35 -8.82 -31.35
C SER A 121 0.92 -8.55 -30.52
N VAL A 122 0.90 -7.53 -29.68
CA VAL A 122 1.96 -7.07 -28.80
C VAL A 122 1.96 -7.93 -27.53
N THR A 123 3.08 -8.58 -27.27
CA THR A 123 3.34 -9.29 -26.02
C THR A 123 3.82 -8.30 -24.96
N PHE A 124 3.34 -8.44 -23.72
CA PHE A 124 3.81 -7.62 -22.59
C PHE A 124 5.19 -8.08 -22.15
N LYS A 125 6.03 -7.13 -21.70
CA LYS A 125 7.28 -7.45 -21.04
C LYS A 125 7.01 -7.69 -19.55
N GLU A 126 7.62 -8.73 -18.99
CA GLU A 126 7.66 -8.88 -17.53
C GLU A 126 8.60 -7.81 -16.95
N PRO A 127 8.12 -6.93 -16.05
CA PRO A 127 8.99 -5.95 -15.42
C PRO A 127 9.93 -6.67 -14.46
N ASN A 128 11.24 -6.39 -14.57
CA ASN A 128 12.22 -6.90 -13.64
C ASN A 128 12.27 -6.00 -12.39
N PHE A 129 11.53 -6.38 -11.35
CA PHE A 129 11.51 -5.68 -10.06
C PHE A 129 12.65 -6.10 -9.11
N ASP A 130 13.52 -7.02 -9.54
CA ASP A 130 14.58 -7.62 -8.72
C ASP A 130 15.99 -7.19 -9.15
N ALA A 131 16.11 -6.32 -10.15
CA ALA A 131 17.38 -5.73 -10.57
C ALA A 131 17.82 -4.65 -9.56
N PHE A 132 18.50 -5.09 -8.50
CA PHE A 132 19.23 -4.19 -7.61
C PHE A 132 20.54 -3.76 -8.28
N SER A 133 20.75 -2.45 -8.43
CA SER A 133 22.06 -1.90 -8.73
C SER A 133 22.81 -1.79 -7.42
N SER A 134 23.85 -2.61 -7.22
CA SER A 134 24.72 -2.54 -6.04
C SER A 134 25.59 -1.28 -6.09
N ASP A 135 24.99 -0.12 -5.85
CA ASP A 135 25.74 1.09 -5.52
C ASP A 135 26.11 1.05 -4.03
N SER A 136 27.31 1.51 -3.65
CA SER A 136 27.78 1.50 -2.25
C SER A 136 27.04 2.49 -1.32
N ASN A 137 25.89 3.01 -1.74
CA ASN A 137 25.16 4.09 -1.06
C ASN A 137 23.97 3.53 -0.29
N LEU A 138 24.14 3.30 1.02
CA LEU A 138 23.11 2.79 1.92
C LEU A 138 21.75 3.51 1.82
N ILE A 139 21.77 4.83 1.59
CA ILE A 139 20.54 5.63 1.44
C ILE A 139 19.84 5.32 0.11
N GLY A 140 20.61 5.13 -0.96
CA GLY A 140 20.09 4.74 -2.28
C GLY A 140 19.40 3.39 -2.21
N ASP A 141 20.02 2.41 -1.54
CA ASP A 141 19.47 1.06 -1.38
C ASP A 141 18.14 1.08 -0.62
N ILE A 142 18.06 1.83 0.49
CA ILE A 142 16.82 1.95 1.28
C ILE A 142 15.71 2.57 0.43
N ILE A 143 16.02 3.62 -0.34
CA ILE A 143 15.04 4.28 -1.20
C ILE A 143 14.59 3.32 -2.31
N GLN A 144 15.52 2.68 -3.02
CA GLN A 144 15.19 1.73 -4.08
C GLN A 144 14.35 0.57 -3.54
N PHE A 145 14.69 0.06 -2.35
CA PHE A 145 13.97 -1.01 -1.70
C PHE A 145 12.55 -0.62 -1.27
N LEU A 146 12.34 0.63 -0.85
CA LEU A 146 11.02 1.15 -0.53
C LEU A 146 10.15 1.39 -1.79
N ILE A 147 10.78 1.61 -2.94
CA ILE A 147 10.07 1.82 -4.22
C ILE A 147 9.78 0.47 -4.89
N LEU A 148 10.78 -0.41 -4.96
CA LEU A 148 10.73 -1.74 -5.56
C LEU A 148 10.33 -2.78 -4.50
N THR A 149 9.05 -2.79 -4.20
CA THR A 149 8.43 -3.81 -3.33
C THR A 149 8.36 -5.16 -4.05
N PRO A 150 8.41 -6.28 -3.31
CA PRO A 150 8.33 -7.61 -3.91
C PRO A 150 7.00 -7.79 -4.64
N TYR A 151 7.11 -8.06 -5.92
CA TYR A 151 5.99 -8.16 -6.85
C TYR A 151 5.84 -9.60 -7.33
N VAL A 152 4.61 -10.07 -7.45
CA VAL A 152 4.31 -11.35 -8.08
C VAL A 152 3.36 -11.15 -9.24
N ASN A 153 3.73 -11.69 -10.39
CA ASN A 153 2.92 -11.62 -11.60
C ASN A 153 1.61 -12.43 -11.39
N PRO A 154 0.43 -11.83 -11.58
CA PRO A 154 -0.86 -12.53 -11.45
C PRO A 154 -1.02 -13.73 -12.40
N GLU A 155 -0.26 -13.78 -13.50
CA GLU A 155 -0.26 -14.92 -14.44
C GLU A 155 0.41 -16.17 -13.84
N SER A 156 1.36 -15.99 -12.91
CA SER A 156 2.05 -17.10 -12.23
C SER A 156 1.22 -17.71 -11.10
N ASN A 157 0.73 -16.87 -10.18
CA ASN A 157 -0.09 -17.27 -9.05
C ASN A 157 -1.00 -16.11 -8.62
N LEU A 158 -2.26 -16.17 -9.06
CA LEU A 158 -3.25 -15.12 -8.80
C LEU A 158 -3.49 -14.88 -7.31
N MET A 159 -3.65 -15.95 -6.53
CA MET A 159 -3.98 -15.84 -5.10
C MET A 159 -2.84 -15.17 -4.33
N LEU A 160 -1.61 -15.58 -4.63
CA LEU A 160 -0.42 -15.03 -4.00
C LEU A 160 -0.18 -13.57 -4.45
N ALA A 161 -0.37 -13.26 -5.75
CA ALA A 161 -0.26 -11.89 -6.26
C ALA A 161 -1.26 -10.94 -5.58
N LEU A 162 -2.54 -11.35 -5.47
CA LEU A 162 -3.56 -10.56 -4.76
C LEU A 162 -3.25 -10.42 -3.27
N GLY A 163 -2.78 -11.48 -2.63
CA GLY A 163 -2.40 -11.48 -1.22
C GLY A 163 -1.28 -10.49 -0.93
N ILE A 164 -0.20 -10.53 -1.72
CA ILE A 164 0.96 -9.65 -1.57
C ILE A 164 0.61 -8.21 -1.92
N PHE A 165 -0.17 -7.98 -2.97
CA PHE A 165 -0.61 -6.62 -3.30
C PHE A 165 -1.51 -6.04 -2.20
N SER A 166 -2.45 -6.84 -1.68
CA SER A 166 -3.30 -6.40 -0.57
C SER A 166 -2.50 -6.08 0.69
N LEU A 167 -1.51 -6.92 1.00
CA LEU A 167 -0.66 -6.74 2.17
C LEU A 167 0.22 -5.50 2.05
N ASN A 168 0.84 -5.27 0.88
CA ASN A 168 1.58 -4.04 0.60
C ASN A 168 0.70 -2.80 0.77
N ILE A 169 -0.49 -2.76 0.14
CA ILE A 169 -1.40 -1.63 0.28
C ILE A 169 -1.75 -1.37 1.76
N LEU A 170 -2.05 -2.43 2.50
CA LEU A 170 -2.36 -2.31 3.92
C LEU A 170 -1.18 -1.74 4.70
N MET A 171 0.04 -2.24 4.46
CA MET A 171 1.24 -1.82 5.16
C MET A 171 1.61 -0.36 4.87
N TYR A 172 1.58 0.07 3.61
CA TYR A 172 1.82 1.47 3.25
C TYR A 172 0.74 2.39 3.83
N TYR A 173 -0.53 1.98 3.81
CA TYR A 173 -1.60 2.74 4.46
C TYR A 173 -1.37 2.88 5.96
N LEU A 174 -1.06 1.79 6.66
CA LEU A 174 -0.83 1.78 8.10
C LEU A 174 0.41 2.60 8.49
N ALA A 175 1.49 2.50 7.71
CA ALA A 175 2.70 3.30 7.90
C ALA A 175 2.42 4.80 7.74
N GLY A 176 1.64 5.18 6.72
CA GLY A 176 1.18 6.56 6.52
C GLY A 176 0.28 7.02 7.67
N TRP A 177 -0.67 6.19 8.10
CA TRP A 177 -1.59 6.51 9.19
C TRP A 177 -0.87 6.67 10.53
N LEU A 178 0.15 5.84 10.80
CA LEU A 178 1.02 5.96 11.95
C LEU A 178 1.73 7.32 11.98
N ILE A 179 2.31 7.74 10.85
CA ILE A 179 2.96 9.05 10.72
C ILE A 179 1.93 10.18 10.93
N GLY A 180 0.78 10.12 10.25
CA GLY A 180 -0.26 11.15 10.36
C GLY A 180 -0.74 11.35 11.79
N VAL A 181 -1.00 10.28 12.52
CA VAL A 181 -1.43 10.35 13.93
C VAL A 181 -0.28 10.84 14.83
N ALA A 182 0.96 10.45 14.58
CA ALA A 182 2.11 10.91 15.34
C ALA A 182 2.32 12.43 15.23
N PHE A 183 2.28 12.98 14.02
CA PHE A 183 2.36 14.43 13.79
C PHE A 183 1.17 15.17 14.40
N TYR A 184 -0.04 14.61 14.29
CA TYR A 184 -1.23 15.21 14.89
C TYR A 184 -1.10 15.33 16.42
N ARG A 185 -0.55 14.30 17.07
CA ARG A 185 -0.38 14.24 18.52
C ARG A 185 0.81 15.04 19.05
N PHE A 186 2.00 14.79 18.53
CA PHE A 186 3.25 15.22 19.14
C PHE A 186 3.96 16.36 18.41
N HIS A 187 3.31 16.95 17.41
CA HIS A 187 3.88 18.01 16.58
C HIS A 187 5.18 17.54 15.88
N THR A 188 6.02 18.48 15.45
CA THR A 188 7.08 18.24 14.48
C THR A 188 8.21 17.34 14.99
N VAL A 189 8.74 17.58 16.19
CA VAL A 189 10.01 16.93 16.63
C VAL A 189 9.84 15.43 16.84
N ILE A 190 8.82 15.02 17.57
CA ILE A 190 8.55 13.58 17.81
C ILE A 190 7.91 12.95 16.56
N GLY A 191 7.13 13.72 15.79
CA GLY A 191 6.56 13.26 14.52
C GLY A 191 7.62 12.80 13.52
N LEU A 192 8.77 13.51 13.44
CA LEU A 192 9.91 13.10 12.61
C LEU A 192 10.46 11.73 13.01
N GLY A 193 10.51 11.41 14.30
CA GLY A 193 10.93 10.09 14.78
C GLY A 193 10.02 8.95 14.26
N PHE A 194 8.72 9.22 14.11
CA PHE A 194 7.79 8.23 13.56
C PHE A 194 7.97 8.00 12.06
N ILE A 195 8.58 8.92 11.31
CA ILE A 195 8.96 8.68 9.92
C ILE A 195 10.02 7.57 9.87
N LEU A 196 11.06 7.67 10.71
CA LEU A 196 12.10 6.65 10.80
C LEU A 196 11.50 5.29 11.19
N ILE A 197 10.62 5.27 12.20
CA ILE A 197 9.92 4.04 12.62
C ILE A 197 9.12 3.44 11.47
N SER A 198 8.34 4.23 10.74
CA SER A 198 7.57 3.75 9.59
C SER A 198 8.44 3.20 8.46
N VAL A 199 9.58 3.86 8.16
CA VAL A 199 10.54 3.35 7.17
C VAL A 199 11.16 2.03 7.64
N THR A 200 11.52 1.90 8.91
CA THR A 200 12.00 0.63 9.48
C THR A 200 10.94 -0.47 9.39
N ILE A 201 9.67 -0.16 9.64
CA ILE A 201 8.57 -1.13 9.52
C ILE A 201 8.41 -1.59 8.07
N LEU A 202 8.41 -0.67 7.10
CA LEU A 202 8.27 -1.01 5.67
C LEU A 202 9.48 -1.77 5.14
N THR A 203 10.69 -1.45 5.60
CA THR A 203 11.90 -2.21 5.22
C THR A 203 11.88 -3.62 5.81
N LEU A 204 11.53 -3.78 7.09
CA LEU A 204 11.39 -5.10 7.71
C LEU A 204 10.33 -5.96 6.99
N GLU A 205 9.18 -5.38 6.66
CA GLU A 205 8.13 -6.10 5.93
C GLU A 205 8.59 -6.54 4.54
N ASN A 206 9.23 -5.65 3.77
CA ASN A 206 9.75 -5.98 2.45
C ASN A 206 10.79 -7.11 2.51
N VAL A 207 11.69 -7.11 3.51
CA VAL A 207 12.67 -8.19 3.71
C VAL A 207 11.96 -9.51 4.00
N LEU A 208 10.97 -9.49 4.89
CA LEU A 208 10.21 -10.69 5.26
C LEU A 208 9.44 -11.27 4.06
N ILE A 209 8.81 -10.44 3.24
CA ILE A 209 8.09 -10.91 2.05
C ILE A 209 9.07 -11.46 1.02
N ARG A 210 10.18 -10.77 0.75
CA ARG A 210 11.21 -11.26 -0.19
C ARG A 210 11.75 -12.63 0.23
N ASN A 211 12.01 -12.79 1.53
CA ASN A 211 12.41 -14.06 2.10
C ASN A 211 11.34 -15.16 1.88
N THR A 212 10.05 -14.86 2.07
CA THR A 212 8.98 -15.84 1.79
C THR A 212 8.85 -16.24 0.32
N LEU A 213 9.32 -15.39 -0.59
CA LEU A 213 9.29 -15.60 -2.03
C LEU A 213 10.59 -16.16 -2.60
N ASN A 214 11.61 -16.39 -1.76
CA ASN A 214 12.97 -16.73 -2.19
C ASN A 214 13.54 -15.72 -3.20
N LEU A 215 13.18 -14.44 -3.06
CA LEU A 215 13.71 -13.35 -3.89
C LEU A 215 15.05 -12.86 -3.31
N PRO A 216 15.94 -12.30 -4.15
CA PRO A 216 17.21 -11.77 -3.68
C PRO A 216 16.97 -10.68 -2.62
N ILE A 217 17.67 -10.83 -1.50
CA ILE A 217 17.72 -9.88 -0.39
C ILE A 217 19.07 -9.18 -0.45
N HIS A 218 19.14 -7.89 -0.15
CA HIS A 218 20.41 -7.18 -0.05
C HIS A 218 21.28 -7.80 1.05
N ASP A 219 22.58 -7.92 0.83
CA ASP A 219 23.52 -8.53 1.78
C ASP A 219 23.44 -7.93 3.19
N ASN A 220 23.17 -6.62 3.28
CA ASN A 220 22.99 -5.90 4.53
C ASN A 220 21.81 -6.40 5.37
N PHE A 221 20.83 -7.10 4.78
CA PHE A 221 19.62 -7.61 5.45
C PHE A 221 19.55 -9.14 5.46
N SER A 222 20.58 -9.84 4.97
CA SER A 222 20.68 -11.30 4.94
C SER A 222 20.65 -11.95 6.34
N PHE A 223 20.89 -11.17 7.40
CA PHE A 223 20.77 -11.63 8.79
C PHE A 223 19.33 -11.97 9.23
N ILE A 224 18.32 -11.63 8.43
CA ILE A 224 16.88 -11.90 8.68
C ILE A 224 16.38 -13.03 7.76
N ASP A 225 17.23 -14.01 7.44
CA ASP A 225 16.81 -15.25 6.78
C ASP A 225 16.08 -16.15 7.79
N LEU A 226 14.75 -16.05 7.79
CA LEU A 226 13.87 -16.84 8.64
C LEU A 226 13.14 -17.90 7.80
N PRO A 227 12.90 -19.11 8.32
CA PRO A 227 12.07 -20.07 7.61
C PRO A 227 10.66 -19.50 7.36
N VAL A 228 10.07 -19.84 6.21
CA VAL A 228 8.76 -19.32 5.75
C VAL A 228 7.66 -19.48 6.80
N THR A 229 7.69 -20.59 7.56
CA THR A 229 6.75 -20.88 8.64
C THR A 229 6.78 -19.85 9.77
N ILE A 230 7.92 -19.20 10.01
CA ILE A 230 8.09 -18.15 11.02
C ILE A 230 7.82 -16.78 10.42
N ALA A 231 8.23 -16.54 9.17
CA ALA A 231 8.08 -15.24 8.51
C ALA A 231 6.62 -14.79 8.39
N VAL A 232 5.70 -15.67 8.02
CA VAL A 232 4.27 -15.33 7.86
C VAL A 232 3.62 -14.86 9.19
N PRO A 233 3.75 -15.59 10.32
CA PRO A 233 3.31 -15.10 11.62
C PRO A 233 3.92 -13.76 12.03
N VAL A 234 5.20 -13.53 11.72
CA VAL A 234 5.90 -12.28 12.05
C VAL A 234 5.29 -11.10 11.29
N ILE A 235 4.95 -11.26 10.01
CA ILE A 235 4.27 -10.21 9.22
C ILE A 235 2.91 -9.85 9.86
N VAL A 236 2.12 -10.85 10.24
CA VAL A 236 0.82 -10.63 10.92
C VAL A 236 1.03 -9.91 12.26
N LEU A 237 2.06 -10.29 13.01
CA LEU A 237 2.41 -9.64 14.27
C LEU A 237 2.78 -8.16 14.07
N ILE A 238 3.55 -7.85 13.01
CA ILE A 238 3.89 -6.46 12.66
C ILE A 238 2.62 -5.65 12.38
N VAL A 239 1.69 -6.16 11.58
CA VAL A 239 0.41 -5.47 11.31
C VAL A 239 -0.35 -5.17 12.61
N LEU A 240 -0.46 -6.16 13.50
CA LEU A 240 -1.12 -5.99 14.79
C LEU A 240 -0.40 -4.99 15.70
N LEU A 241 0.93 -4.99 15.70
CA LEU A 241 1.76 -4.05 16.47
C LEU A 241 1.56 -2.62 15.98
N VAL A 242 1.52 -2.41 14.66
CA VAL A 242 1.26 -1.08 14.07
C VAL A 242 -0.14 -0.61 14.45
N LEU A 243 -1.17 -1.45 14.28
CA LEU A 243 -2.54 -1.12 14.70
C LEU A 243 -2.64 -0.81 16.19
N TRP A 244 -1.94 -1.57 17.04
CA TRP A 244 -1.87 -1.33 18.47
C TRP A 244 -1.21 0.01 18.79
N THR A 245 -0.12 0.35 18.09
CA THR A 245 0.58 1.63 18.23
C THR A 245 -0.32 2.79 17.83
N ILE A 246 -0.97 2.70 16.66
CA ILE A 246 -1.95 3.70 16.20
C ILE A 246 -3.09 3.84 17.21
N ARG A 247 -3.57 2.73 17.78
CA ARG A 247 -4.62 2.76 18.82
C ARG A 247 -4.16 3.47 20.08
N SER A 248 -2.94 3.16 20.54
CA SER A 248 -2.33 3.78 21.71
C SER A 248 -2.18 5.29 21.51
N LEU A 249 -1.78 5.70 20.31
CA LEU A 249 -1.66 7.10 19.95
C LEU A 249 -3.01 7.81 19.91
N THR A 250 -4.01 7.28 19.20
CA THR A 250 -5.33 7.90 19.03
C THR A 250 -6.16 7.99 20.32
N LYS A 251 -5.92 7.12 21.31
CA LYS A 251 -6.69 7.12 22.57
C LYS A 251 -6.56 8.44 23.35
N ASN A 252 -5.34 9.01 23.42
CA ASN A 252 -4.99 10.09 24.34
C ASN A 252 -4.80 11.46 23.66
N VAL A 253 -5.24 11.63 22.42
CA VAL A 253 -4.98 12.89 21.68
C VAL A 253 -5.94 14.00 22.10
N THR A 254 -5.42 15.21 22.30
CA THR A 254 -6.23 16.42 22.44
C THR A 254 -6.76 16.82 21.06
N ILE A 255 -8.08 16.96 20.94
CA ILE A 255 -8.69 17.32 19.65
C ILE A 255 -8.55 18.82 19.49
N LYS A 256 -7.71 19.20 18.53
CA LYS A 256 -7.58 20.59 18.08
C LYS A 256 -8.79 20.86 17.18
N MET A 257 -9.67 21.77 17.60
CA MET A 257 -10.74 22.32 16.77
C MET A 257 -10.20 23.49 15.96
#